data_AF-A0A2H0YXS8-F1
#
_entry.id   AF-A0A2H0YXS8-F1
#
_cell.length_a   1.000
_cell.length_b   1.000
_cell.length_c   1.000
_cell.angle_alpha   90.00
_cell.angle_beta   90.00
_cell.angle_gamma   90.00
#
_symmetry.space_group_name_H-M   'P 1'
#
loop_
_entity.id
_entity.type
_entity.pdbx_description
1 polymer ?
#
loop_
_entity_poly.entity_id
_entity_poly.type
_entity_poly.pdbx_seq_one_letter_code
_entity_poly.pdbx_strand_id
1 'polypeptide(L)'
;MLKKIITTLLVVLTLTIFPFYTLAQEIHPINVYFFWGEGCPHCAKEKTFLDKLKEEYPNINIFDYEVWKNSENRNLLIKAGDKLNADVSGVPFTVIGEKYFIGWYNEEITGAEIKKAIDYSIDNSCRDVIAEVLASSEQNGQIGRDDNCEEQGSAIPEKISVPILGEIEVKNFSLPILTIIIGALDGFNPCAMWVLLFLITLLLGMKDKKRMWILGSAFIIASASVYFLFMAAWLNLLLFIGFVFWIRIVIGLVALGGGGYNLKEYWTNKDATCKVTGQEKRRKIFENLKKFTQEKKFWLALGGIIILAFAVNLVELICSAGFPAVYTQVLSLSNLAKWQYYLYLAFYIFIFMLDDLIVFFIAMATLQVTGITTKYVRASHLIGGILMLIIGLLLILKPELLMFG
;
A
#
# COMPACT_ATOMS: atom_id res chain seq x y z
N MET A 1 -0.39 73.48 -48.71
CA MET A 1 -0.74 72.04 -48.64
C MET A 1 0.48 71.13 -48.58
N LEU A 2 1.56 71.43 -49.32
CA LEU A 2 2.79 70.62 -49.36
C LEU A 2 3.45 70.37 -47.99
N LYS A 3 3.50 71.39 -47.10
CA LYS A 3 4.05 71.25 -45.75
C LYS A 3 3.33 70.18 -44.91
N LYS A 4 1.99 70.16 -44.94
CA LYS A 4 1.18 69.16 -44.20
C LYS A 4 1.42 67.75 -44.75
N ILE A 5 1.53 67.58 -46.07
CA ILE A 5 1.81 66.28 -46.69
C ILE A 5 3.18 65.76 -46.26
N ILE A 6 4.21 66.62 -46.25
CA ILE A 6 5.56 66.25 -45.79
C ILE A 6 5.57 65.88 -44.31
N THR A 7 4.84 66.60 -43.45
CA THR A 7 4.76 66.25 -42.02
C THR A 7 4.06 64.91 -41.81
N THR A 8 3.00 64.64 -42.58
CA THR A 8 2.27 63.38 -42.48
C THR A 8 3.11 62.22 -42.98
N LEU A 9 3.86 62.41 -44.08
CA LEU A 9 4.77 61.40 -44.62
C LEU A 9 5.94 61.10 -43.65
N LEU A 10 6.48 62.12 -42.98
CA LEU A 10 7.56 61.97 -42.02
C LEU A 10 7.10 61.22 -40.76
N VAL A 11 5.87 61.48 -40.28
CA VAL A 11 5.29 60.78 -39.12
C VAL A 11 4.99 59.32 -39.45
N VAL A 12 4.46 59.02 -40.65
CA VAL A 12 4.23 57.65 -41.11
C VAL A 12 5.56 56.90 -41.28
N LEU A 13 6.59 57.55 -41.83
CA LEU A 13 7.91 56.97 -42.00
C LEU A 13 8.63 56.73 -40.65
N THR A 14 8.42 57.58 -39.65
CA THR A 14 8.95 57.32 -38.29
C THR A 14 8.17 56.25 -37.54
N LEU A 15 6.88 56.04 -37.84
CA LEU A 15 6.11 54.94 -37.24
C LEU A 15 6.46 53.58 -37.84
N THR A 16 6.87 53.51 -39.11
CA THR A 16 7.25 52.24 -39.76
C THR A 16 8.69 51.79 -39.48
N ILE A 17 9.53 52.67 -38.90
CA ILE A 17 10.93 52.36 -38.59
C ILE A 17 11.13 51.99 -37.11
N PHE A 18 10.12 52.04 -36.25
CA PHE A 18 10.24 51.41 -34.93
C PHE A 18 10.30 49.89 -35.13
N PRO A 19 11.45 49.23 -34.94
CA PRO A 19 11.47 47.79 -34.89
C PRO A 19 10.68 47.41 -33.65
N PHE A 20 9.57 46.71 -33.83
CA PHE A 20 8.98 45.94 -32.75
C PHE A 20 10.04 44.92 -32.35
N TYR A 21 10.81 45.24 -31.30
CA TYR A 21 11.60 44.26 -30.59
C TYR A 21 10.60 43.29 -29.97
N THR A 22 10.23 42.25 -30.71
CA THR A 22 9.66 41.06 -30.12
C THR A 22 10.75 40.47 -29.24
N LEU A 23 10.62 40.62 -27.92
CA LEU A 23 11.36 39.79 -26.98
C LEU A 23 10.93 38.35 -27.27
N ALA A 24 11.72 37.64 -28.08
CA ALA A 24 11.65 36.20 -28.12
C ALA A 24 12.12 35.73 -26.74
N GLN A 25 11.20 35.27 -25.90
CA GLN A 25 11.56 34.49 -24.73
C GLN A 25 12.37 33.29 -25.25
N GLU A 26 13.62 33.14 -24.82
CA GLU A 26 14.38 31.93 -25.09
C GLU A 26 13.60 30.76 -24.46
N ILE A 27 12.95 29.96 -25.30
CA ILE A 27 12.20 28.80 -24.84
C ILE A 27 13.22 27.70 -24.54
N HIS A 28 13.65 27.63 -23.28
CA HIS A 28 14.51 26.54 -22.83
C HIS A 28 13.70 25.24 -22.75
N PRO A 29 14.18 24.13 -23.36
CA PRO A 29 13.50 22.86 -23.27
C PRO A 29 13.60 22.28 -21.86
N ILE A 30 12.49 21.80 -21.31
CA ILE A 30 12.43 21.18 -19.98
C ILE A 30 12.44 19.67 -20.12
N ASN A 31 13.41 19.02 -19.50
CA ASN A 31 13.51 17.58 -19.54
C ASN A 31 12.77 16.96 -18.35
N VAL A 32 11.86 16.03 -18.65
CA VAL A 32 11.12 15.22 -17.70
C VAL A 32 11.65 13.79 -17.80
N TYR A 33 12.24 13.29 -16.74
CA TYR A 33 12.85 11.96 -16.69
C TYR A 33 11.89 11.01 -15.96
N PHE A 34 11.33 10.05 -16.69
CA PHE A 34 10.35 9.10 -16.18
C PHE A 34 10.95 7.70 -16.07
N PHE A 35 11.16 7.24 -14.85
CA PHE A 35 11.66 5.89 -14.57
C PHE A 35 10.51 4.94 -14.27
N TRP A 36 10.46 3.82 -14.99
CA TRP A 36 9.32 2.90 -14.97
C TRP A 36 9.75 1.43 -15.04
N GLY A 37 8.80 0.51 -14.81
CA GLY A 37 9.03 -0.93 -14.85
C GLY A 37 8.01 -1.68 -15.70
N GLU A 38 8.44 -2.69 -16.44
CA GLU A 38 7.53 -3.48 -17.28
C GLU A 38 6.51 -4.28 -16.45
N GLY A 39 5.22 -3.98 -16.65
CA GLY A 39 4.11 -4.58 -15.90
C GLY A 39 3.65 -3.75 -14.68
N CYS A 40 4.22 -2.57 -14.47
CA CYS A 40 3.79 -1.62 -13.45
C CYS A 40 2.48 -0.89 -13.84
N PRO A 41 1.34 -1.11 -13.13
CA PRO A 41 0.05 -0.49 -13.50
C PRO A 41 0.03 1.03 -13.31
N HIS A 42 0.66 1.52 -12.24
CA HIS A 42 0.75 2.95 -11.94
C HIS A 42 1.62 3.69 -12.98
N CYS A 43 2.70 3.06 -13.44
CA CYS A 43 3.56 3.58 -14.50
C CYS A 43 2.79 3.72 -15.82
N ALA A 44 1.90 2.79 -16.16
CA ALA A 44 1.09 2.88 -17.37
C ALA A 44 0.12 4.07 -17.34
N LYS A 45 -0.46 4.37 -16.17
CA LYS A 45 -1.34 5.53 -15.97
C LYS A 45 -0.57 6.84 -16.08
N GLU A 46 0.58 6.95 -15.41
CA GLU A 46 1.43 8.14 -15.49
C GLU A 46 1.95 8.36 -16.90
N LYS A 47 2.39 7.31 -17.59
CA LYS A 47 2.83 7.40 -18.99
C LYS A 47 1.76 8.00 -19.90
N THR A 48 0.51 7.54 -19.74
CA THR A 48 -0.63 8.07 -20.50
C THR A 48 -0.85 9.57 -20.23
N PHE A 49 -0.65 10.00 -18.98
CA PHE A 49 -0.73 11.41 -18.60
C PHE A 49 0.43 12.23 -19.18
N LEU A 50 1.66 11.73 -19.08
CA LEU A 50 2.86 12.36 -19.64
C LEU A 50 2.76 12.51 -21.17
N ASP A 51 2.16 11.55 -21.87
CA ASP A 51 1.94 11.66 -23.31
C ASP A 51 0.93 12.75 -23.67
N LYS A 52 -0.12 12.96 -22.86
CA LYS A 52 -1.04 14.11 -23.02
C LYS A 52 -0.33 15.44 -22.76
N LEU A 53 0.59 15.49 -21.78
CA LEU A 53 1.33 16.70 -21.44
C LEU A 53 2.20 17.21 -22.58
N LYS A 54 2.70 16.34 -23.47
CA LYS A 54 3.46 16.76 -24.66
C LYS A 54 2.65 17.66 -25.60
N GLU A 55 1.31 17.50 -25.63
CA GLU A 55 0.42 18.34 -26.43
C GLU A 55 0.16 19.70 -25.75
N GLU A 56 0.11 19.72 -24.41
CA GLU A 56 -0.16 20.90 -23.61
C GLU A 56 1.09 21.80 -23.44
N TYR A 57 2.27 21.18 -23.38
CA TYR A 57 3.55 21.85 -23.20
C TYR A 57 4.53 21.49 -24.35
N PRO A 58 4.60 22.28 -25.43
CA PRO A 58 5.44 21.95 -26.58
C PRO A 58 6.95 22.05 -26.30
N ASN A 59 7.34 22.59 -25.15
CA ASN A 59 8.72 22.78 -24.72
C ASN A 59 9.24 21.70 -23.76
N ILE A 60 8.47 20.63 -23.49
CA ILE A 60 8.95 19.52 -22.66
C ILE A 60 9.49 18.36 -23.50
N ASN A 61 10.59 17.77 -23.04
CA ASN A 61 11.13 16.51 -23.54
C ASN A 61 10.92 15.44 -22.48
N ILE A 62 10.25 14.35 -22.82
CA ILE A 62 10.01 13.25 -21.89
C ILE A 62 10.93 12.08 -22.24
N PHE A 63 11.75 11.68 -21.27
CA PHE A 63 12.68 10.55 -21.38
C PHE A 63 12.20 9.38 -20.53
N ASP A 64 11.84 8.28 -21.19
CA ASP A 64 11.39 7.04 -20.55
C ASP A 64 12.58 6.09 -20.25
N TYR A 65 12.80 5.74 -18.99
CA TYR A 65 13.84 4.79 -18.56
C TYR A 65 13.20 3.56 -17.89
N GLU A 66 13.19 2.43 -18.59
CA GLU A 66 12.80 1.15 -17.98
C GLU A 66 13.91 0.68 -17.05
N VAL A 67 13.61 0.37 -15.79
CA VAL A 67 14.64 0.04 -14.78
C VAL A 67 14.59 -1.39 -14.26
N TRP A 68 13.56 -2.19 -14.55
CA TRP A 68 13.51 -3.57 -14.03
C TRP A 68 14.35 -4.53 -14.87
N LYS A 69 14.36 -4.39 -16.18
CA LYS A 69 15.12 -5.23 -17.11
C LYS A 69 16.40 -4.58 -17.61
N ASN A 70 16.54 -3.26 -17.53
CA ASN A 70 17.76 -2.57 -17.92
C ASN A 70 18.59 -2.14 -16.68
N SER A 71 19.80 -2.69 -16.54
CA SER A 71 20.71 -2.39 -15.42
C SER A 71 21.32 -0.99 -15.49
N GLU A 72 21.56 -0.44 -16.68
CA GLU A 72 22.14 0.90 -16.85
C GLU A 72 21.15 1.97 -16.39
N ASN A 73 19.90 1.85 -16.83
CA ASN A 73 18.82 2.74 -16.40
C ASN A 73 18.56 2.66 -14.89
N ARG A 74 18.66 1.47 -14.31
CA ARG A 74 18.57 1.28 -12.85
C ARG A 74 19.71 1.98 -12.11
N ASN A 75 20.93 1.93 -12.64
CA ASN A 75 22.06 2.65 -12.07
C ASN A 75 21.87 4.17 -12.20
N LEU A 76 21.29 4.65 -13.31
CA LEU A 76 20.93 6.06 -13.46
C LEU A 76 19.91 6.48 -12.39
N LEU A 77 18.88 5.67 -12.15
CA LEU A 77 17.87 5.89 -11.11
C LEU A 77 18.49 5.97 -9.71
N ILE A 78 19.43 5.07 -9.37
CA ILE A 78 20.14 5.09 -8.08
C ILE A 78 20.96 6.38 -7.94
N LYS A 79 21.75 6.74 -8.96
CA LYS A 79 22.56 7.97 -8.94
C LYS A 79 21.69 9.23 -8.86
N ALA A 80 20.54 9.23 -9.52
CA ALA A 80 19.55 10.29 -9.42
C ALA A 80 19.06 10.44 -7.97
N GLY A 81 18.73 9.31 -7.32
CA GLY A 81 18.39 9.24 -5.91
C GLY A 81 19.45 9.83 -4.99
N ASP A 82 20.70 9.38 -5.16
CA ASP A 82 21.83 9.86 -4.36
C ASP A 82 22.01 11.38 -4.48
N LYS A 83 21.87 11.92 -5.70
CA LYS A 83 22.08 13.35 -5.97
C LYS A 83 20.92 14.23 -5.50
N LEU A 84 19.71 13.71 -5.53
CA LEU A 84 18.50 14.37 -5.03
C LEU A 84 18.25 14.11 -3.54
N ASN A 85 19.10 13.29 -2.89
CA ASN A 85 18.88 12.77 -1.55
C ASN A 85 17.48 12.16 -1.38
N ALA A 86 17.01 11.49 -2.43
CA ALA A 86 15.69 10.86 -2.51
C ALA A 86 15.80 9.37 -2.19
N ASP A 87 14.81 8.83 -1.47
CA ASP A 87 14.68 7.38 -1.32
C ASP A 87 14.07 6.79 -2.60
N VAL A 88 14.91 6.11 -3.39
CA VAL A 88 14.51 5.55 -4.68
C VAL A 88 14.23 4.07 -4.55
N SER A 89 13.13 3.78 -3.85
CA SER A 89 12.71 2.43 -3.48
C SER A 89 11.74 1.77 -4.46
N GLY A 90 11.27 2.48 -5.51
CA GLY A 90 10.31 1.94 -6.48
C GLY A 90 10.05 2.81 -7.70
N VAL A 91 9.10 2.35 -8.53
CA VAL A 91 8.61 3.04 -9.74
C VAL A 91 7.07 3.15 -9.70
N PRO A 92 6.47 4.15 -10.37
CA PRO A 92 7.12 5.18 -11.18
C PRO A 92 7.89 6.21 -10.35
N PHE A 93 8.98 6.73 -10.91
CA PHE A 93 9.76 7.81 -10.33
C PHE A 93 10.03 8.87 -11.40
N THR A 94 9.58 10.10 -11.17
CA THR A 94 9.62 11.18 -12.17
C THR A 94 10.44 12.34 -11.66
N VAL A 95 11.38 12.85 -12.47
CA VAL A 95 12.27 13.95 -12.11
C VAL A 95 12.13 15.11 -13.10
N ILE A 96 12.00 16.32 -12.56
CA ILE A 96 11.88 17.57 -13.32
C ILE A 96 12.75 18.61 -12.61
N GLY A 97 13.87 18.97 -13.23
CA GLY A 97 14.88 19.80 -12.60
C GLY A 97 15.43 19.17 -11.31
N GLU A 98 15.22 19.83 -10.17
CA GLU A 98 15.57 19.33 -8.83
C GLU A 98 14.38 18.69 -8.09
N LYS A 99 13.17 18.75 -8.66
CA LYS A 99 11.98 18.13 -8.07
C LYS A 99 11.84 16.69 -8.54
N TYR A 100 11.34 15.85 -7.65
CA TYR A 100 11.03 14.46 -7.96
C TYR A 100 9.70 14.02 -7.37
N PHE A 101 9.10 13.01 -7.98
CA PHE A 101 7.81 12.45 -7.62
C PHE A 101 7.94 10.92 -7.52
N ILE A 102 7.43 10.36 -6.43
CA ILE A 102 7.47 8.92 -6.16
C ILE A 102 6.05 8.38 -6.25
N GLY A 103 5.81 7.47 -7.18
CA GLY A 103 4.52 6.84 -7.41
C GLY A 103 3.53 7.73 -8.18
N TRP A 104 2.43 7.10 -8.60
CA TRP A 104 1.35 7.77 -9.33
C TRP A 104 0.00 7.48 -8.69
N TYR A 105 -0.68 8.55 -8.27
CA TYR A 105 -2.03 8.49 -7.73
C TYR A 105 -3.06 8.74 -8.84
N ASN A 106 -3.20 9.99 -9.30
CA ASN A 106 -4.09 10.39 -10.39
C ASN A 106 -3.65 11.75 -11.00
N GLU A 107 -4.34 12.17 -12.07
CA GLU A 107 -4.05 13.43 -12.78
C GLU A 107 -4.28 14.67 -11.89
N GLU A 108 -5.22 14.62 -10.95
CA GLU A 108 -5.59 15.75 -10.08
C GLU A 108 -4.58 16.02 -8.95
N ILE A 109 -3.85 14.98 -8.53
CA ILE A 109 -2.91 15.06 -7.40
C ILE A 109 -1.47 15.02 -7.92
N THR A 110 -1.00 13.85 -8.36
CA THR A 110 0.37 13.71 -8.87
C THR A 110 0.54 14.49 -10.16
N GLY A 111 -0.46 14.45 -11.05
CA GLY A 111 -0.42 15.19 -12.31
C GLY A 111 -0.39 16.71 -12.14
N ALA A 112 -1.16 17.25 -11.19
CA ALA A 112 -1.15 18.68 -10.89
C ALA A 112 0.21 19.15 -10.35
N GLU A 113 0.83 18.37 -9.47
CA GLU A 113 2.16 18.69 -8.94
C GLU A 113 3.26 18.59 -10.01
N ILE A 114 3.16 17.62 -10.93
CA ILE A 114 4.03 17.54 -12.11
C ILE A 114 3.89 18.78 -12.99
N LYS A 115 2.65 19.19 -13.31
CA LYS A 115 2.40 20.42 -14.08
C LYS A 115 3.00 21.65 -13.41
N LYS A 116 2.77 21.80 -12.11
CA LYS A 116 3.33 22.89 -11.31
C LYS A 116 4.85 22.92 -11.31
N ALA A 117 5.51 21.76 -11.30
CA ALA A 117 6.97 21.67 -11.43
C ALA A 117 7.47 22.05 -12.83
N ILE A 118 6.72 21.69 -13.88
CA ILE A 118 7.00 22.13 -15.25
C ILE A 118 6.86 23.64 -15.35
N ASP A 119 5.73 24.22 -14.95
CA ASP A 119 5.46 25.66 -14.98
C ASP A 119 6.56 26.44 -14.24
N TYR A 120 6.92 25.99 -13.04
CA TYR A 120 7.99 26.59 -12.26
C TYR A 120 9.35 26.52 -12.97
N SER A 121 9.63 25.42 -13.66
CA SER A 121 10.87 25.25 -14.43
C SER A 121 10.92 26.11 -15.69
N ILE A 122 9.75 26.43 -16.28
CA ILE A 122 9.63 27.38 -17.40
C ILE A 122 10.04 28.78 -16.94
N ASP A 123 9.56 29.18 -15.76
CA ASP A 123 9.73 30.55 -15.26
C ASP A 123 11.12 30.82 -14.66
N ASN A 124 11.82 29.79 -14.16
CA ASN A 124 13.03 29.96 -13.34
C ASN A 124 14.29 29.27 -13.89
N SER A 125 14.25 28.72 -15.10
CA SER A 125 15.39 28.01 -15.74
C SER A 125 16.11 27.05 -14.77
N CYS A 126 15.37 26.05 -14.28
CA CYS A 126 15.90 25.15 -13.26
C CYS A 126 17.04 24.25 -13.77
N ARG A 127 17.96 23.95 -12.86
CA ARG A 127 19.05 22.99 -13.04
C ARG A 127 18.52 21.59 -13.36
N ASP A 128 19.09 20.97 -14.40
CA ASP A 128 18.77 19.59 -14.79
C ASP A 128 19.72 18.59 -14.12
N VAL A 129 19.26 18.02 -13.00
CA VAL A 129 20.06 17.10 -12.17
C VAL A 129 20.43 15.83 -12.93
N ILE A 130 19.53 15.31 -13.77
CA ILE A 130 19.74 14.05 -14.48
C ILE A 130 20.66 14.24 -15.67
N ALA A 131 20.51 15.33 -16.44
CA ALA A 131 21.45 15.67 -17.50
C ALA A 131 22.89 15.77 -16.96
N GLU A 132 23.08 16.35 -15.78
CA GLU A 132 24.40 16.38 -15.15
C GLU A 132 24.92 14.98 -14.75
N VAL A 133 24.06 14.08 -14.29
CA VAL A 133 24.45 12.68 -13.97
C VAL A 133 24.85 11.93 -15.24
N LEU A 134 24.16 12.18 -16.34
CA LEU A 134 24.49 11.63 -17.65
C LEU A 134 25.81 12.23 -18.16
N ALA A 135 26.00 13.55 -18.08
CA ALA A 135 27.21 14.24 -18.51
C ALA A 135 28.44 13.91 -17.67
N SER A 136 28.31 13.70 -16.36
CA SER A 136 29.43 13.30 -15.50
C SER A 136 29.92 11.86 -15.73
N SER A 137 29.26 11.11 -16.62
CA SER A 137 29.79 9.86 -17.17
C SER A 137 30.73 10.10 -18.37
N GLU A 138 30.77 11.31 -18.94
CA GLU A 138 31.61 11.75 -20.07
C GLU A 138 32.25 13.12 -19.79
N GLN A 139 33.34 13.13 -19.02
CA GLN A 139 34.22 14.28 -18.76
C GLN A 139 33.72 15.45 -17.90
N ASN A 140 34.72 15.99 -17.19
CA ASN A 140 34.68 17.00 -16.15
C ASN A 140 34.52 18.41 -16.75
N GLY A 141 33.30 18.96 -16.77
CA GLY A 141 33.02 20.32 -17.22
C GLY A 141 32.01 21.00 -16.30
N GLN A 142 32.47 21.96 -15.50
CA GLN A 142 31.62 22.85 -14.72
C GLN A 142 30.84 23.76 -15.67
N ILE A 143 29.52 23.59 -15.75
CA ILE A 143 28.60 24.56 -16.34
C ILE A 143 28.02 25.39 -15.18
N GLY A 144 28.02 26.71 -15.37
CA GLY A 144 27.75 27.72 -14.35
C GLY A 144 26.42 27.55 -13.63
N ARG A 145 26.48 27.74 -12.31
CA ARG A 145 25.37 27.67 -11.35
C ARG A 145 24.57 28.98 -11.35
N ASP A 146 23.27 28.86 -11.54
CA ASP A 146 22.28 29.75 -10.93
C ASP A 146 21.44 28.90 -9.97
N ASP A 147 21.73 29.04 -8.67
CA ASP A 147 21.16 28.25 -7.55
C ASP A 147 19.78 28.82 -7.12
N ASN A 148 18.82 28.94 -8.05
CA ASN A 148 17.52 29.58 -7.77
C ASN A 148 16.30 28.64 -7.66
N CYS A 149 16.47 27.31 -7.77
CA CYS A 149 15.37 26.34 -7.61
C CYS A 149 15.39 25.56 -6.27
N GLU A 150 16.12 26.05 -5.26
CA GLU A 150 16.07 25.49 -3.90
C GLU A 150 14.89 26.07 -3.10
N GLU A 151 13.69 25.52 -3.29
CA GLU A 151 12.68 25.50 -2.22
C GLU A 151 12.12 24.09 -2.01
N GLN A 152 12.72 23.43 -1.02
CA GLN A 152 12.23 22.36 -0.13
C GLN A 152 11.22 21.33 -0.69
N GLY A 153 11.74 20.13 -0.94
CA GLY A 153 11.27 18.87 -0.34
C GLY A 153 9.85 18.39 -0.66
N SER A 154 9.76 17.39 -1.54
CA SER A 154 8.72 16.35 -1.64
C SER A 154 7.28 16.80 -1.31
N ALA A 155 6.50 17.10 -2.34
CA ALA A 155 5.05 17.22 -2.21
C ALA A 155 4.46 15.85 -1.81
N ILE A 156 4.16 15.69 -0.51
CA ILE A 156 3.17 14.72 -0.03
C ILE A 156 1.89 14.98 -0.83
N PRO A 157 1.21 13.96 -1.40
CA PRO A 157 -0.08 14.16 -2.03
C PRO A 157 -1.01 14.87 -1.03
N GLU A 158 -1.41 16.10 -1.37
CA GLU A 158 -2.11 16.97 -0.43
C GLU A 158 -3.45 16.36 0.00
N LYS A 159 -4.00 15.41 -0.80
CA LYS A 159 -5.30 14.78 -0.62
C LYS A 159 -5.26 13.27 -0.91
N ILE A 160 -5.98 12.47 -0.12
CA ILE A 160 -6.31 11.06 -0.39
C ILE A 160 -7.83 10.95 -0.48
N SER A 161 -8.34 10.27 -1.51
CA SER A 161 -9.78 10.06 -1.68
C SER A 161 -10.22 8.74 -1.03
N VAL A 162 -11.22 8.81 -0.14
CA VAL A 162 -11.79 7.64 0.55
C VAL A 162 -13.22 7.39 0.04
N PRO A 163 -13.61 6.15 -0.31
CA PRO A 163 -14.86 5.82 -1.04
C PRO A 163 -16.19 6.24 -0.38
N ILE A 164 -16.16 6.74 0.85
CA ILE A 164 -17.35 7.13 1.64
C ILE A 164 -17.23 8.56 2.18
N LEU A 165 -16.01 9.09 2.35
CA LEU A 165 -15.73 10.33 3.07
C LEU A 165 -15.23 11.47 2.16
N GLY A 166 -14.98 11.21 0.87
CA GLY A 166 -14.52 12.24 -0.08
C GLY A 166 -13.01 12.48 -0.02
N GLU A 167 -12.58 13.63 -0.53
CA GLU A 167 -11.17 14.09 -0.53
C GLU A 167 -10.75 14.49 0.89
N ILE A 168 -9.73 13.82 1.44
CA ILE A 168 -9.20 14.10 2.78
C ILE A 168 -7.77 14.64 2.66
N GLU A 169 -7.53 15.85 3.16
CA GLU A 169 -6.21 16.47 3.14
C GLU A 169 -5.24 15.79 4.11
N VAL A 170 -4.20 15.13 3.60
CA VAL A 170 -3.28 14.30 4.41
C VAL A 170 -2.36 15.16 5.29
N LYS A 171 -2.10 16.41 4.87
CA LYS A 171 -1.27 17.36 5.62
C LYS A 171 -1.93 17.84 6.93
N ASN A 172 -3.24 17.68 7.05
CA ASN A 172 -4.03 18.08 8.22
C ASN A 172 -4.33 16.92 9.18
N PHE A 173 -3.98 15.69 8.83
CA PHE A 173 -4.11 14.56 9.76
C PHE A 173 -2.79 14.36 10.51
N SER A 174 -2.82 14.63 11.80
CA SER A 174 -1.71 14.23 12.67
C SER A 174 -1.46 12.73 12.55
N LEU A 175 -0.18 12.32 12.52
CA LEU A 175 0.24 10.91 12.46
C LEU A 175 -0.56 9.97 13.40
N PRO A 176 -0.94 10.37 14.63
CA PRO A 176 -1.80 9.54 15.47
C PRO A 176 -3.18 9.22 14.88
N ILE A 177 -3.82 10.17 14.20
CA ILE A 177 -5.15 9.95 13.62
C ILE A 177 -5.03 9.03 12.41
N LEU A 178 -4.00 9.22 11.58
CA LEU A 178 -3.70 8.31 10.48
C LEU A 178 -3.47 6.87 10.99
N THR A 179 -2.73 6.73 12.09
CA THR A 179 -2.49 5.44 12.75
C THR A 179 -3.80 4.77 13.16
N ILE A 180 -4.72 5.54 13.76
CA ILE A 180 -6.03 5.02 14.19
C ILE A 180 -6.86 4.58 12.99
N ILE A 181 -6.93 5.40 11.93
CA ILE A 181 -7.75 5.09 10.76
C ILE A 181 -7.21 3.84 10.05
N ILE A 182 -5.93 3.83 9.70
CA ILE A 182 -5.36 2.71 8.95
C ILE A 182 -5.33 1.44 9.81
N GLY A 183 -4.95 1.53 11.08
CA GLY A 183 -4.96 0.39 12.00
C GLY A 183 -6.37 -0.19 12.17
N ALA A 184 -7.40 0.65 12.30
CA ALA A 184 -8.77 0.17 12.44
C ALA A 184 -9.28 -0.49 11.16
N LEU A 185 -8.98 0.09 10.00
CA LEU A 185 -9.35 -0.49 8.71
C LEU A 185 -8.67 -1.86 8.47
N ASP A 186 -7.42 -2.00 8.91
CA ASP A 186 -6.71 -3.28 8.87
C ASP A 186 -7.30 -4.30 9.86
N GLY A 187 -7.71 -3.89 11.07
CA GLY A 187 -8.31 -4.79 12.06
C GLY A 187 -9.58 -5.48 11.58
N PHE A 188 -10.46 -4.75 10.88
CA PHE A 188 -11.69 -5.29 10.28
C PHE A 188 -11.45 -6.15 9.02
N ASN A 189 -10.38 -6.94 9.00
CA ASN A 189 -10.03 -7.85 7.93
C ASN A 189 -10.89 -9.13 8.00
N PRO A 190 -11.56 -9.52 6.90
CA PRO A 190 -12.37 -10.72 6.87
C PRO A 190 -11.57 -11.99 7.22
N CYS A 191 -10.26 -12.05 6.92
CA CYS A 191 -9.43 -13.21 7.25
C CYS A 191 -9.21 -13.38 8.76
N ALA A 192 -8.94 -12.29 9.48
CA ALA A 192 -8.74 -12.29 10.93
C ALA A 192 -10.01 -12.73 11.67
N MET A 193 -11.15 -12.16 11.27
CA MET A 193 -12.46 -12.42 11.89
C MET A 193 -12.84 -13.92 11.86
N TRP A 194 -12.61 -14.64 10.76
CA TRP A 194 -12.91 -16.07 10.68
C TRP A 194 -12.02 -16.93 11.57
N VAL A 195 -10.74 -16.57 11.67
CA VAL A 195 -9.79 -17.26 12.55
C VAL A 195 -10.16 -17.04 14.00
N LEU A 196 -10.52 -15.80 14.36
CA LEU A 196 -10.95 -15.47 15.72
C LEU A 196 -12.19 -16.28 16.11
N LEU A 197 -13.17 -16.41 15.21
CA LEU A 197 -14.35 -17.26 15.45
C LEU A 197 -13.99 -18.74 15.63
N PHE A 198 -13.04 -19.25 14.84
CA PHE A 198 -12.53 -20.61 14.98
C PHE A 198 -11.86 -20.81 16.35
N LEU A 199 -11.01 -19.86 16.75
CA LEU A 199 -10.35 -19.87 18.05
C LEU A 199 -11.37 -19.85 19.20
N ILE A 200 -12.33 -18.94 19.16
CA ILE A 200 -13.40 -18.84 20.16
C ILE A 200 -14.14 -20.17 20.26
N THR A 201 -14.50 -20.78 19.13
CA THR A 201 -15.20 -22.08 19.11
C THR A 201 -14.36 -23.20 19.76
N LEU A 202 -13.05 -23.22 19.53
CA LEU A 202 -12.13 -24.17 20.14
C LEU A 202 -12.01 -23.94 21.66
N LEU A 203 -11.97 -22.68 22.08
CA LEU A 203 -11.81 -22.29 23.49
C LEU A 203 -13.07 -22.52 24.32
N LEU A 204 -14.27 -22.27 23.77
CA LEU A 204 -15.56 -22.46 24.46
C LEU A 204 -15.82 -23.92 24.89
N GLY A 205 -15.17 -24.90 24.24
CA GLY A 205 -15.25 -26.31 24.64
C GLY A 205 -14.46 -26.68 25.90
N MET A 206 -13.67 -25.74 26.46
CA MET A 206 -12.80 -26.00 27.61
C MET A 206 -13.48 -25.71 28.94
N LYS A 207 -13.37 -26.67 29.87
CA LYS A 207 -13.92 -26.54 31.24
C LYS A 207 -13.12 -25.60 32.13
N ASP A 208 -11.82 -25.44 31.87
CA ASP A 208 -10.92 -24.63 32.69
C ASP A 208 -10.91 -23.18 32.19
N LYS A 209 -11.60 -22.30 32.93
CA LYS A 209 -11.70 -20.87 32.59
C LYS A 209 -10.33 -20.19 32.60
N LYS A 210 -9.44 -20.50 33.55
CA LYS A 210 -8.12 -19.85 33.62
C LYS A 210 -7.31 -20.18 32.38
N ARG A 211 -7.30 -21.47 32.00
CA ARG A 211 -6.60 -21.92 30.80
C ARG A 211 -7.18 -21.30 29.52
N MET A 212 -8.50 -21.15 29.46
CA MET A 212 -9.19 -20.52 28.33
C MET A 212 -8.73 -19.07 28.10
N TRP A 213 -8.67 -18.27 29.16
CA TRP A 213 -8.18 -16.89 29.10
C TRP A 213 -6.70 -16.82 28.73
N ILE A 214 -5.85 -17.66 29.35
CA ILE A 214 -4.41 -17.65 29.05
C ILE A 214 -4.13 -17.99 27.58
N LEU A 215 -4.81 -19.02 27.06
CA LEU A 215 -4.61 -19.47 25.69
C LEU A 215 -5.12 -18.45 24.66
N GLY A 216 -6.28 -17.81 24.91
CA GLY A 216 -6.78 -16.76 24.03
C GLY A 216 -5.94 -15.48 24.07
N SER A 217 -5.53 -15.01 25.25
CA SER A 217 -4.61 -13.86 25.35
C SER A 217 -3.24 -14.15 24.74
N ALA A 218 -2.73 -15.38 24.88
CA ALA A 218 -1.49 -15.80 24.23
C ALA A 218 -1.59 -15.77 22.71
N PHE A 219 -2.75 -16.13 22.13
CA PHE A 219 -2.99 -15.99 20.69
C PHE A 219 -2.88 -14.52 20.25
N ILE A 220 -3.60 -13.62 20.92
CA ILE A 220 -3.63 -12.19 20.57
C ILE A 220 -2.23 -11.58 20.71
N ILE A 221 -1.52 -11.85 21.81
CA ILE A 221 -0.16 -11.33 22.01
C ILE A 221 0.83 -11.89 20.98
N ALA A 222 0.74 -13.20 20.67
CA ALA A 222 1.59 -13.81 19.66
C ALA A 222 1.30 -13.23 18.27
N SER A 223 0.02 -13.03 17.93
CA SER A 223 -0.42 -12.40 16.70
C SER A 223 0.15 -10.98 16.56
N ALA A 224 -0.03 -10.15 17.59
CA ALA A 224 0.46 -8.77 17.64
C ALA A 224 1.99 -8.70 17.49
N SER A 225 2.70 -9.62 18.16
CA SER A 225 4.16 -9.70 18.10
C SER A 225 4.65 -10.10 16.70
N VAL A 226 4.02 -11.09 16.09
CA VAL A 226 4.37 -11.55 14.74
C VAL A 226 4.12 -10.45 13.71
N TYR A 227 2.96 -9.78 13.77
CA TYR A 227 2.63 -8.69 12.87
C TYR A 227 3.58 -7.50 13.05
N PHE A 228 3.89 -7.13 14.30
CA PHE A 228 4.88 -6.09 14.59
C PHE A 228 6.25 -6.43 13.99
N LEU A 229 6.71 -7.69 14.15
CA LEU A 229 7.98 -8.13 13.58
C LEU A 229 7.98 -8.06 12.05
N PHE A 230 6.86 -8.41 11.40
CA PHE A 230 6.72 -8.26 9.95
C PHE A 230 6.80 -6.80 9.50
N MET A 231 6.07 -5.90 10.16
CA MET A 231 6.12 -4.46 9.85
C MET A 231 7.51 -3.85 10.14
N ALA A 232 8.17 -4.28 11.22
CA ALA A 232 9.51 -3.82 11.57
C ALA A 232 10.58 -4.33 10.59
N ALA A 233 10.38 -5.52 10.00
CA ALA A 233 11.29 -6.13 9.02
C ALA A 233 10.99 -5.74 7.56
N TRP A 234 9.99 -4.87 7.35
CA TRP A 234 9.39 -4.59 6.04
C TRP A 234 10.35 -4.04 4.98
N LEU A 235 11.36 -3.24 5.38
CA LEU A 235 12.33 -2.63 4.44
C LEU A 235 13.17 -3.63 3.64
N ASN A 236 13.30 -4.88 4.09
CA ASN A 236 13.98 -5.95 3.34
C ASN A 236 13.01 -6.84 2.53
N LEU A 237 11.70 -6.65 2.68
CA LEU A 237 10.65 -7.51 2.13
C LEU A 237 10.19 -7.09 0.72
N LEU A 238 10.58 -5.91 0.22
CA LEU A 238 10.27 -5.50 -1.16
C LEU A 238 10.94 -6.41 -2.21
N LEU A 239 12.02 -7.12 -1.85
CA LEU A 239 12.62 -8.18 -2.67
C LEU A 239 11.77 -9.47 -2.75
N PHE A 240 10.66 -9.56 -1.99
CA PHE A 240 9.76 -10.72 -1.95
C PHE A 240 8.55 -10.62 -2.90
N ILE A 241 8.41 -9.53 -3.67
CA ILE A 241 7.26 -9.29 -4.57
C ILE A 241 7.01 -10.47 -5.53
N GLY A 242 8.06 -11.14 -6.02
CA GLY A 242 7.91 -12.33 -6.87
C GLY A 242 7.37 -13.56 -6.13
N PHE A 243 7.61 -13.68 -4.83
CA PHE A 243 7.11 -14.79 -3.99
C PHE A 243 5.67 -14.55 -3.52
N VAL A 244 5.29 -13.28 -3.29
CA VAL A 244 3.93 -12.88 -2.90
C VAL A 244 2.90 -13.33 -3.94
N PHE A 245 3.23 -13.25 -5.23
CA PHE A 245 2.36 -13.75 -6.30
C PHE A 245 2.02 -15.25 -6.14
N TRP A 246 3.04 -16.09 -5.91
CA TRP A 246 2.84 -17.53 -5.74
C TRP A 246 2.11 -17.88 -4.45
N ILE A 247 2.45 -17.24 -3.32
CA ILE A 247 1.72 -17.48 -2.07
C ILE A 247 0.25 -17.09 -2.24
N ARG A 248 -0.03 -15.94 -2.87
CA ARG A 248 -1.39 -15.47 -3.12
C ARG A 248 -2.21 -16.48 -3.93
N ILE A 249 -1.65 -17.05 -4.99
CA ILE A 249 -2.33 -18.09 -5.77
C ILE A 249 -2.61 -19.32 -4.90
N VAL A 250 -1.62 -19.77 -4.11
CA VAL A 250 -1.80 -20.93 -3.21
C VAL A 250 -2.91 -20.67 -2.19
N ILE A 251 -2.92 -19.51 -1.53
CA ILE A 251 -3.96 -19.14 -0.57
C ILE A 251 -5.32 -19.00 -1.26
N GLY A 252 -5.37 -18.37 -2.43
CA GLY A 252 -6.59 -18.26 -3.23
C GLY A 252 -7.18 -19.63 -3.57
N LEU A 253 -6.35 -20.59 -3.98
CA LEU A 253 -6.78 -21.97 -4.26
C LEU A 253 -7.27 -22.69 -3.00
N VAL A 254 -6.58 -22.52 -1.86
CA VAL A 254 -7.02 -23.06 -0.57
C VAL A 254 -8.36 -22.45 -0.14
N ALA A 255 -8.54 -21.13 -0.31
CA ALA A 255 -9.78 -20.44 -0.01
C ALA A 255 -10.93 -20.89 -0.93
N LEU A 256 -10.66 -21.09 -2.23
CA LEU A 256 -11.63 -21.65 -3.17
C LEU A 256 -12.02 -23.09 -2.80
N GLY A 257 -11.04 -23.93 -2.45
CA GLY A 257 -11.27 -25.30 -2.02
C GLY A 257 -12.05 -25.38 -0.71
N GLY A 258 -11.66 -24.59 0.29
CA GLY A 258 -12.32 -24.50 1.59
C GLY A 258 -13.73 -23.90 1.49
N GLY A 259 -13.90 -22.83 0.72
CA GLY A 259 -15.19 -22.21 0.44
C GLY A 259 -16.14 -23.15 -0.31
N GLY A 260 -15.65 -23.84 -1.33
CA GLY A 260 -16.39 -24.86 -2.06
C GLY A 260 -16.79 -26.06 -1.18
N TYR A 261 -15.89 -26.50 -0.29
CA TYR A 261 -16.21 -27.52 0.71
C TYR A 261 -17.29 -27.07 1.69
N ASN A 262 -17.20 -25.84 2.22
CA ASN A 262 -18.19 -25.26 3.11
C ASN A 262 -19.57 -25.13 2.45
N LEU A 263 -19.62 -24.70 1.19
CA LEU A 263 -20.86 -24.57 0.43
C LEU A 263 -21.48 -25.93 0.10
N LYS A 264 -20.64 -26.91 -0.26
CA LYS A 264 -21.06 -28.31 -0.43
C LYS A 264 -21.62 -28.86 0.87
N GLU A 265 -20.99 -28.62 2.02
CA GLU A 265 -21.46 -29.11 3.31
C GLU A 265 -22.80 -28.50 3.70
N TYR A 266 -23.03 -27.20 3.43
CA TYR A 266 -24.32 -26.55 3.64
C TYR A 266 -25.47 -27.23 2.87
N TRP A 267 -25.22 -27.64 1.62
CA TRP A 267 -26.23 -28.27 0.77
C TRP A 267 -26.41 -29.76 1.05
N THR A 268 -25.32 -30.46 1.34
CA THR A 268 -25.31 -31.92 1.47
C THR A 268 -25.62 -32.38 2.91
N ASN A 269 -25.47 -31.50 3.91
CA ASN A 269 -25.57 -31.86 5.31
C ASN A 269 -26.60 -30.99 6.08
N LYS A 270 -27.88 -31.23 5.80
CA LYS A 270 -29.02 -30.43 6.30
C LYS A 270 -29.13 -30.38 7.84
N ASP A 271 -28.57 -31.36 8.54
CA ASP A 271 -28.63 -31.46 10.01
C ASP A 271 -27.40 -30.87 10.72
N ALA A 272 -26.42 -30.29 9.99
CA ALA A 272 -25.14 -29.83 10.54
C ALA A 272 -24.43 -30.91 11.39
N THR A 273 -24.66 -32.19 11.09
CA THR A 273 -24.08 -33.33 11.79
C THR A 273 -22.83 -33.78 11.07
N CYS A 274 -21.66 -33.56 11.69
CA CYS A 274 -20.36 -33.98 11.16
C CYS A 274 -20.42 -35.40 10.54
N LYS A 275 -20.33 -35.50 9.21
CA LYS A 275 -20.34 -36.75 8.42
C LYS A 275 -19.01 -37.51 8.53
N VAL A 276 -18.47 -37.63 9.75
CA VAL A 276 -17.46 -38.64 10.02
C VAL A 276 -18.21 -39.95 10.22
N THR A 277 -18.39 -40.69 9.13
CA THR A 277 -18.82 -42.07 9.09
C THR A 277 -17.98 -42.88 10.09
N GLY A 278 -18.61 -43.22 11.22
CA GLY A 278 -18.02 -43.94 12.34
C GLY A 278 -18.07 -43.11 13.63
N GLN A 279 -19.17 -43.22 14.37
CA GLN A 279 -19.28 -42.73 15.75
C GLN A 279 -18.09 -43.18 16.61
N GLU A 280 -17.54 -44.38 16.35
CA GLU A 280 -16.37 -44.92 17.04
C GLU A 280 -15.04 -44.22 16.70
N LYS A 281 -14.77 -43.93 15.42
CA LYS A 281 -13.54 -43.22 15.00
C LYS A 281 -13.56 -41.77 15.44
N ARG A 282 -14.70 -41.09 15.28
CA ARG A 282 -14.87 -39.71 15.76
C ARG A 282 -14.73 -39.66 17.27
N ARG A 283 -15.36 -40.58 18.01
CA ARG A 283 -15.26 -40.64 19.47
C ARG A 283 -13.86 -41.01 19.94
N LYS A 284 -13.12 -41.90 19.27
CA LYS A 284 -11.68 -42.15 19.55
C LYS A 284 -10.79 -40.94 19.26
N ILE A 285 -11.02 -40.23 18.15
CA ILE A 285 -10.27 -39.00 17.84
C ILE A 285 -10.59 -37.91 18.86
N PHE A 286 -11.87 -37.72 19.21
CA PHE A 286 -12.30 -36.74 20.19
C PHE A 286 -11.87 -37.12 21.60
N GLU A 287 -11.91 -38.40 22.00
CA GLU A 287 -11.38 -38.89 23.28
C GLU A 287 -9.86 -38.82 23.32
N ASN A 288 -9.15 -39.05 22.21
CA ASN A 288 -7.70 -38.85 22.13
C ASN A 288 -7.37 -37.36 22.22
N LEU A 289 -8.02 -36.48 21.45
CA LEU A 289 -7.87 -35.03 21.57
C LEU A 289 -8.19 -34.57 22.99
N LYS A 290 -9.24 -35.11 23.61
CA LYS A 290 -9.67 -34.81 24.97
C LYS A 290 -8.69 -35.36 26.01
N LYS A 291 -8.06 -36.52 25.79
CA LYS A 291 -6.91 -37.01 26.59
C LYS A 291 -5.70 -36.10 26.46
N PHE A 292 -5.41 -35.60 25.26
CA PHE A 292 -4.32 -34.65 25.02
C PHE A 292 -4.60 -33.25 25.58
N THR A 293 -5.87 -32.83 25.67
CA THR A 293 -6.27 -31.54 26.23
C THR A 293 -6.56 -31.58 27.73
N GLN A 294 -7.03 -32.69 28.31
CA GLN A 294 -7.45 -32.74 29.71
C GLN A 294 -6.34 -33.11 30.70
N GLU A 295 -5.24 -33.75 30.29
CA GLU A 295 -4.16 -34.10 31.21
C GLU A 295 -2.78 -33.82 30.59
N LYS A 296 -2.13 -32.76 31.10
CA LYS A 296 -0.66 -32.55 31.14
C LYS A 296 0.14 -32.05 29.92
N LYS A 297 -0.43 -31.37 28.93
CA LYS A 297 0.42 -30.59 27.98
C LYS A 297 -0.08 -29.17 27.69
N PHE A 298 -0.29 -28.38 28.73
CA PHE A 298 -0.55 -26.93 28.64
C PHE A 298 0.43 -26.24 27.67
N TRP A 299 1.72 -26.58 27.77
CA TRP A 299 2.78 -26.06 26.89
C TRP A 299 2.63 -26.44 25.42
N LEU A 300 2.10 -27.62 25.08
CA LEU A 300 1.82 -27.97 23.69
C LEU A 300 0.58 -27.27 23.15
N ALA A 301 -0.42 -27.03 24.00
CA ALA A 301 -1.56 -26.19 23.60
C ALA A 301 -1.10 -24.75 23.35
N LEU A 302 -0.23 -24.22 24.21
CA LEU A 302 0.37 -22.89 24.05
C LEU A 302 1.21 -22.81 22.77
N GLY A 303 2.09 -23.78 22.53
CA GLY A 303 2.88 -23.85 21.31
C GLY A 303 2.03 -23.98 20.05
N GLY A 304 0.96 -24.79 20.08
CA GLY A 304 0.02 -24.91 18.97
C GLY A 304 -0.70 -23.60 18.66
N ILE A 305 -1.07 -22.83 19.68
CA ILE A 305 -1.68 -21.51 19.51
C ILE A 305 -0.71 -20.49 18.92
N ILE A 306 0.55 -20.49 19.37
CA ILE A 306 1.58 -19.59 18.82
C ILE A 306 1.82 -19.90 17.34
N ILE A 307 1.96 -21.17 16.98
CA ILE A 307 2.11 -21.61 15.58
C ILE A 307 0.89 -21.22 14.74
N LEU A 308 -0.31 -21.40 15.30
CA LEU A 308 -1.54 -20.98 14.65
C LEU A 308 -1.56 -19.46 14.43
N ALA A 309 -1.21 -18.66 15.44
CA ALA A 309 -1.12 -17.21 15.34
C ALA A 309 -0.15 -16.79 14.22
N PHE A 310 1.05 -17.39 14.18
CA PHE A 310 2.02 -17.12 13.12
C PHE A 310 1.47 -17.44 11.72
N ALA A 311 0.87 -18.63 11.54
CA ALA A 311 0.32 -19.05 10.26
C ALA A 311 -0.82 -18.12 9.79
N VAL A 312 -1.64 -17.65 10.72
CA VAL A 312 -2.75 -16.73 10.45
C VAL A 312 -2.22 -15.37 10.03
N ASN A 313 -1.26 -14.81 10.77
CA ASN A 313 -0.67 -13.52 10.45
C ASN A 313 0.03 -13.51 9.08
N LEU A 314 0.60 -14.65 8.66
CA LEU A 314 1.17 -14.79 7.32
C LEU A 314 0.10 -14.67 6.22
N VAL A 315 -1.08 -15.25 6.44
CA VAL A 315 -2.21 -15.14 5.52
C VAL A 315 -2.79 -13.73 5.54
N GLU A 316 -2.89 -13.15 6.74
CA GLU A 316 -3.39 -11.80 6.97
C GLU A 316 -2.56 -10.73 6.28
N LEU A 317 -1.24 -10.82 6.41
CA LEU A 317 -0.29 -9.94 5.74
C LEU A 317 -0.53 -9.88 4.24
N ILE A 318 -1.06 -10.94 3.62
CA ILE A 318 -1.30 -11.00 2.18
C ILE A 318 -2.66 -10.39 1.81
N CYS A 319 -3.68 -10.53 2.67
CA CYS A 319 -5.00 -9.95 2.37
C CYS A 319 -5.11 -8.47 2.75
N SER A 320 -4.26 -7.95 3.64
CA SER A 320 -4.23 -6.53 4.01
C SER A 320 -2.88 -5.82 3.82
N ALA A 321 -1.94 -6.42 3.08
CA ALA A 321 -0.57 -5.94 2.84
C ALA A 321 -0.46 -4.43 2.51
N GLY A 322 -1.46 -3.88 1.81
CA GLY A 322 -1.48 -2.49 1.40
C GLY A 322 -1.48 -1.51 2.57
N PHE A 323 -2.22 -1.80 3.66
CA PHE A 323 -2.33 -0.89 4.79
C PHE A 323 -0.99 -0.72 5.54
N PRO A 324 -0.27 -1.79 5.94
CA PRO A 324 1.08 -1.67 6.47
C PRO A 324 2.07 -1.01 5.52
N ALA A 325 1.98 -1.30 4.22
CA ALA A 325 2.89 -0.74 3.22
C ALA A 325 2.77 0.78 3.14
N VAL A 326 1.54 1.29 3.00
CA VAL A 326 1.27 2.73 2.93
C VAL A 326 1.66 3.40 4.24
N TYR A 327 1.30 2.82 5.38
CA TYR A 327 1.60 3.41 6.68
C TYR A 327 3.11 3.47 6.98
N THR A 328 3.85 2.38 6.75
CA THR A 328 5.31 2.35 6.94
C THR A 328 6.02 3.33 6.01
N GLN A 329 5.53 3.52 4.79
CA GLN A 329 6.03 4.53 3.86
C GLN A 329 5.83 5.95 4.39
N VAL A 330 4.62 6.28 4.87
CA VAL A 330 4.34 7.60 5.47
C VAL A 330 5.22 7.85 6.69
N LEU A 331 5.43 6.85 7.54
CA LEU A 331 6.34 6.95 8.70
C LEU A 331 7.80 7.19 8.28
N SER A 332 8.27 6.53 7.22
CA SER A 332 9.63 6.70 6.68
C SER A 332 9.83 8.12 6.14
N LEU A 333 8.84 8.63 5.40
CA LEU A 333 8.86 9.98 4.84
C LEU A 333 8.73 11.09 5.90
N SER A 334 8.21 10.76 7.08
CA SER A 334 8.05 11.72 8.19
C SER A 334 9.36 12.01 8.95
N ASN A 335 10.49 11.40 8.55
CA ASN A 335 11.83 11.61 9.12
C ASN A 335 11.87 11.55 10.67
N LEU A 336 11.19 10.56 11.23
CA LEU A 336 11.04 10.39 12.67
C LEU A 336 12.30 9.79 13.32
N ALA A 337 12.50 10.10 14.60
CA ALA A 337 13.48 9.36 15.40
C ALA A 337 13.10 7.87 15.47
N LYS A 338 14.09 6.96 15.45
CA LYS A 338 13.85 5.51 15.43
C LYS A 338 12.87 5.02 16.51
N TRP A 339 12.93 5.58 17.71
CA TRP A 339 12.03 5.20 18.80
C TRP A 339 10.58 5.64 18.55
N GLN A 340 10.36 6.81 17.93
CA GLN A 340 9.03 7.30 17.55
C GLN A 340 8.45 6.43 16.44
N TYR A 341 9.27 6.05 15.45
CA TYR A 341 8.89 5.12 14.39
C TYR A 341 8.34 3.80 14.97
N TYR A 342 9.10 3.14 15.85
CA TYR A 342 8.64 1.89 16.47
C TYR A 342 7.46 2.08 17.43
N LEU A 343 7.32 3.25 18.06
CA LEU A 343 6.16 3.57 18.89
C LEU A 343 4.90 3.72 18.04
N TYR A 344 4.99 4.37 16.88
CA TYR A 344 3.90 4.47 15.92
C TYR A 344 3.54 3.11 15.31
N LEU A 345 4.52 2.23 15.07
CA LEU A 345 4.24 0.83 14.73
C LEU A 345 3.49 0.11 15.85
N ALA A 346 3.97 0.20 17.10
CA ALA A 346 3.28 -0.43 18.23
C ALA A 346 1.86 0.12 18.42
N PHE A 347 1.66 1.43 18.20
CA PHE A 347 0.35 2.06 18.27
C PHE A 347 -0.58 1.57 17.14
N TYR A 348 -0.06 1.42 15.92
CA TYR A 348 -0.78 0.80 14.82
C TYR A 348 -1.27 -0.60 15.18
N ILE A 349 -0.38 -1.46 15.68
CA ILE A 349 -0.69 -2.83 16.09
C ILE A 349 -1.75 -2.85 17.19
N PHE A 350 -1.67 -1.91 18.14
CA PHE A 350 -2.64 -1.81 19.21
C PHE A 350 -4.05 -1.53 18.68
N ILE A 351 -4.19 -0.60 17.73
CA ILE A 351 -5.48 -0.30 17.10
C ILE A 351 -5.95 -1.47 16.23
N PHE A 352 -5.04 -2.06 15.45
CA PHE A 352 -5.29 -3.23 14.62
C PHE A 352 -5.82 -4.43 15.43
N MET A 353 -5.31 -4.67 16.63
CA MET A 353 -5.75 -5.79 17.48
C MET A 353 -6.94 -5.45 18.39
N LEU A 354 -7.45 -4.23 18.33
CA LEU A 354 -8.47 -3.74 19.26
C LEU A 354 -9.82 -4.43 19.05
N ASP A 355 -10.22 -4.65 17.81
CA ASP A 355 -11.47 -5.32 17.46
C ASP A 355 -11.41 -6.82 17.80
N ASP A 356 -10.29 -7.49 17.53
CA ASP A 356 -10.00 -8.86 17.95
C ASP A 356 -10.13 -9.01 19.48
N LEU A 357 -9.57 -8.05 20.21
CA LEU A 357 -9.67 -7.98 21.66
C LEU A 357 -11.12 -7.78 22.10
N ILE A 358 -11.86 -6.84 21.51
CA ILE A 358 -13.27 -6.60 21.83
C ILE A 358 -14.10 -7.87 21.60
N VAL A 359 -13.99 -8.50 20.44
CA VAL A 359 -14.76 -9.70 20.07
C VAL A 359 -14.38 -10.87 20.97
N PHE A 360 -13.10 -11.09 21.24
CA PHE A 360 -12.63 -12.13 22.17
C PHE A 360 -13.19 -11.92 23.58
N PHE A 361 -13.08 -10.71 24.14
CA PHE A 361 -13.55 -10.42 25.49
C PHE A 361 -15.08 -10.57 25.61
N ILE A 362 -15.84 -10.08 24.63
CA ILE A 362 -17.30 -10.26 24.57
C ILE A 362 -17.64 -11.75 24.51
N ALA A 363 -17.01 -12.50 23.61
CA ALA A 363 -17.26 -13.93 23.48
C ALA A 363 -16.97 -14.68 24.78
N MET A 364 -15.84 -14.39 25.42
CA MET A 364 -15.39 -15.06 26.64
C MET A 364 -16.23 -14.72 27.87
N ALA A 365 -16.80 -13.52 27.92
CA ALA A 365 -17.72 -13.08 28.97
C ALA A 365 -19.16 -13.59 28.75
N THR A 366 -19.66 -13.54 27.51
CA THR A 366 -21.08 -13.76 27.18
C THR A 366 -21.41 -15.21 26.79
N LEU A 367 -20.52 -15.92 26.08
CA LEU A 367 -20.80 -17.28 25.55
C LEU A 367 -20.59 -18.41 26.56
N GLN A 368 -20.50 -18.12 27.87
CA GLN A 368 -20.43 -19.16 28.91
C GLN A 368 -21.75 -19.95 29.09
N VAL A 369 -22.84 -19.59 28.39
CA VAL A 369 -24.18 -20.16 28.63
C VAL A 369 -24.96 -20.59 27.38
N THR A 370 -24.50 -20.32 26.15
CA THR A 370 -25.23 -20.74 24.95
C THR A 370 -24.38 -21.67 24.08
N GLY A 371 -24.72 -22.96 24.11
CA GLY A 371 -24.21 -23.91 23.13
C GLY A 371 -24.56 -23.40 21.73
N ILE A 372 -23.54 -23.23 20.88
CA ILE A 372 -23.69 -22.77 19.50
C ILE A 372 -24.77 -23.64 18.83
N THR A 373 -25.88 -23.01 18.43
CA THR A 373 -27.00 -23.73 17.83
C THR A 373 -26.61 -24.23 16.44
N THR A 374 -27.13 -25.41 16.05
CA THR A 374 -26.88 -26.01 14.72
C THR A 374 -27.26 -25.08 13.55
N LYS A 375 -28.21 -24.16 13.78
CA LYS A 375 -28.57 -23.09 12.83
C LYS A 375 -27.42 -22.11 12.58
N TYR A 376 -26.68 -21.75 13.62
CA TYR A 376 -25.56 -20.80 13.51
C TYR A 376 -24.37 -21.41 12.75
N VAL A 377 -24.05 -22.68 13.04
CA VAL A 377 -23.02 -23.44 12.30
C VAL A 377 -23.38 -23.55 10.82
N ARG A 378 -24.65 -23.82 10.51
CA ARG A 378 -25.12 -23.92 9.13
C ARG A 378 -25.09 -22.56 8.41
N ALA A 379 -25.50 -21.48 9.07
CA ALA A 379 -25.39 -20.13 8.53
C ALA A 379 -23.91 -19.72 8.29
N SER A 380 -23.02 -20.10 9.20
CA SER A 380 -21.57 -19.88 9.09
C SER A 380 -20.97 -20.60 7.89
N HIS A 381 -21.30 -21.88 7.64
CA HIS A 381 -20.83 -22.59 6.44
C HIS A 381 -21.32 -21.95 5.14
N LEU A 382 -22.56 -21.43 5.10
CA LEU A 382 -23.08 -20.74 3.91
C LEU A 382 -22.39 -19.39 3.69
N ILE A 383 -22.45 -18.51 4.68
CA ILE A 383 -21.95 -17.13 4.56
C ILE A 383 -20.42 -17.13 4.43
N GLY A 384 -19.73 -17.91 5.28
CA GLY A 384 -18.28 -18.07 5.21
C GLY A 384 -17.83 -18.79 3.94
N GLY A 385 -18.58 -19.79 3.48
CA GLY A 385 -18.28 -20.45 2.20
C GLY A 385 -18.36 -19.50 1.01
N ILE A 386 -19.43 -18.70 0.92
CA ILE A 386 -19.60 -17.68 -0.14
C ILE A 386 -18.49 -16.62 -0.05
N LEU A 387 -18.22 -16.11 1.16
CA LEU A 387 -17.20 -15.07 1.34
C LEU A 387 -15.80 -15.58 0.98
N MET A 388 -15.42 -16.79 1.42
CA MET A 388 -14.14 -17.41 1.07
C MET A 388 -14.01 -17.65 -0.44
N LEU A 389 -15.09 -18.02 -1.12
CA LEU A 389 -15.09 -18.16 -2.58
C LEU A 389 -14.87 -16.82 -3.29
N ILE A 390 -15.57 -15.77 -2.85
CA ILE A 390 -15.43 -14.42 -3.41
C ILE A 390 -14.01 -13.90 -3.20
N ILE A 391 -13.49 -13.97 -1.97
CA ILE A 391 -12.14 -13.53 -1.64
C ILE A 391 -11.10 -14.36 -2.41
N GLY A 392 -11.23 -15.70 -2.43
CA GLY A 392 -10.32 -16.58 -3.17
C GLY A 392 -10.29 -16.29 -4.67
N LEU A 393 -11.45 -16.00 -5.27
CA LEU A 393 -11.56 -15.64 -6.68
C LEU A 393 -10.94 -14.28 -6.98
N LEU A 394 -11.21 -13.27 -6.11
CA LEU A 394 -10.61 -11.94 -6.23
C LEU A 394 -9.09 -11.98 -6.05
N LEU A 395 -8.57 -12.81 -5.13
CA LEU A 395 -7.14 -13.02 -4.96
C LEU A 395 -6.49 -13.58 -6.24
N ILE A 396 -7.16 -14.42 -7.02
CA ILE A 396 -6.57 -15.01 -8.23
C ILE A 396 -6.77 -14.12 -9.47
N LEU A 397 -7.97 -13.55 -9.65
CA LEU A 397 -8.36 -12.90 -10.91
C LEU A 397 -8.17 -11.39 -10.93
N LYS A 398 -8.44 -10.71 -9.81
CA LYS A 398 -8.31 -9.24 -9.73
C LYS A 398 -7.71 -8.81 -8.39
N PRO A 399 -6.38 -8.97 -8.27
CA PRO A 399 -5.66 -8.65 -7.07
C PRO A 399 -5.93 -7.27 -6.46
N GLU A 400 -6.04 -6.32 -7.38
CA GLU A 400 -6.13 -4.87 -7.18
C GLU A 400 -7.44 -4.47 -6.48
N LEU A 401 -8.51 -5.27 -6.57
CA LEU A 401 -9.77 -4.97 -5.88
C LEU A 401 -9.68 -5.22 -4.36
N LEU A 402 -8.72 -6.02 -3.91
CA LEU A 402 -8.51 -6.34 -2.49
C LEU A 402 -7.33 -5.56 -1.90
N MET A 403 -6.33 -5.24 -2.71
CA MET A 403 -5.24 -4.37 -2.32
C MET A 403 -5.70 -2.94 -2.59
N PHE A 404 -6.23 -2.26 -1.56
CA PHE A 404 -6.58 -0.84 -1.64
C PHE A 404 -5.33 -0.04 -2.08
N GLY A 405 -5.22 0.23 -3.39
CA GLY A 405 -4.08 0.86 -4.05
C GLY A 405 -4.47 1.40 -5.42
#